data_AF-A0A6I6LG50-F1
#
_entry.id   AF-A0A6I6LG50-F1
#
_cell.length_a   1.000
_cell.length_b   1.000
_cell.length_c   1.000
_cell.angle_alpha   90.00
_cell.angle_beta   90.00
_cell.angle_gamma   90.00
#
_symmetry.space_group_name_H-M   'P 1'
#
loop_
_entity.id
_entity.type
_entity.pdbx_description
1 polymer ?
#
loop_
_entity_poly.entity_id
_entity_poly.type
_entity_poly.pdbx_seq_one_letter_code
_entity_poly.pdbx_strand_id
1 'polypeptide(L)'
;MDSHPQNDWDTIKYDARFDVYWLPAGAARQQLYYCPWCGERLPPSQMDRWYDELEAAGIDPHVDPIPEAYQSGHWRGEPLRQAPPHFRGAIEGRFIDLTDFTDAANDDA
;
A
#
# COMPACT_ATOMS: atom_id res chain seq x y z
N MET A 1 6.68 9.11 -2.00
CA MET A 1 5.29 8.64 -2.20
C MET A 1 4.39 9.69 -2.80
N ASP A 2 4.69 10.98 -2.63
CA ASP A 2 4.09 12.09 -3.39
C ASP A 2 4.17 11.90 -4.92
N SER A 3 5.19 11.16 -5.38
CA SER A 3 5.37 10.80 -6.80
C SER A 3 4.26 9.90 -7.35
N HIS A 4 3.55 9.15 -6.50
CA HIS A 4 2.54 8.16 -6.91
C HIS A 4 1.28 8.21 -6.02
N PRO A 5 0.43 9.24 -6.16
CA PRO A 5 -0.82 9.38 -5.40
C PRO A 5 -1.81 8.23 -5.64
N GLN A 6 -1.61 7.42 -6.69
CA GLN A 6 -2.42 6.22 -6.96
C GLN A 6 -2.29 5.13 -5.88
N ASN A 7 -1.27 5.19 -5.03
CA ASN A 7 -1.18 4.31 -3.86
C ASN A 7 -2.31 4.54 -2.85
N ASP A 8 -3.01 5.68 -2.91
CA ASP A 8 -4.11 6.02 -2.01
C ASP A 8 -5.51 5.68 -2.57
N TRP A 9 -5.58 4.98 -3.72
CA TRP A 9 -6.82 4.60 -4.41
C TRP A 9 -7.56 3.40 -3.78
N ASP A 10 -7.48 3.25 -2.47
CA ASP A 10 -8.12 2.20 -1.67
C ASP A 10 -7.69 0.74 -1.92
N THR A 11 -7.19 0.35 -3.10
CA THR A 11 -6.74 -1.02 -3.39
C THR A 11 -5.44 -1.38 -2.67
N ILE A 12 -4.49 -0.45 -2.67
CA ILE A 12 -3.22 -0.60 -1.98
C ILE A 12 -3.40 0.01 -0.60
N LYS A 13 -3.02 -0.72 0.44
CA LYS A 13 -3.08 -0.30 1.83
C LYS A 13 -1.66 -0.14 2.36
N TYR A 14 -1.49 0.86 3.23
CA TYR A 14 -0.24 1.12 3.91
C TYR A 14 -0.37 0.79 5.39
N ASP A 15 0.55 -0.02 5.92
CA ASP A 15 0.67 -0.24 7.35
C ASP A 15 1.81 0.63 7.90
N ALA A 16 1.41 1.74 8.52
CA ALA A 16 2.35 2.71 9.08
C ALA A 16 3.22 2.12 10.19
N ARG A 17 2.86 1.00 10.82
CA ARG A 17 3.65 0.37 11.88
C ARG A 17 4.90 -0.29 11.36
N PHE A 18 4.82 -0.92 10.19
CA PHE A 18 5.92 -1.69 9.60
C PHE A 18 6.52 -1.02 8.36
N ASP A 19 5.97 0.12 7.93
CA ASP A 19 6.34 0.79 6.68
C ASP A 19 6.15 -0.10 5.44
N VAL A 20 5.09 -0.90 5.44
CA VAL A 20 4.80 -1.85 4.35
C VAL A 20 3.55 -1.49 3.59
N TYR A 21 3.60 -1.74 2.28
CA TYR A 21 2.45 -1.70 1.40
C TYR A 21 1.90 -3.11 1.23
N TRP A 22 0.58 -3.25 1.21
CA TRP A 22 -0.07 -4.53 1.05
C TRP A 22 -1.39 -4.39 0.30
N LEU A 23 -1.88 -5.50 -0.25
CA LEU A 23 -3.21 -5.59 -0.87
C LEU A 23 -3.99 -6.77 -0.28
N PRO A 24 -5.33 -6.67 -0.23
CA PRO A 24 -6.17 -7.79 0.20
C PRO A 24 -6.08 -8.94 -0.81
N ALA A 25 -5.77 -10.13 -0.33
CA ALA A 25 -5.69 -11.36 -1.11
C ALA A 25 -6.62 -12.41 -0.47
N GLY A 26 -7.93 -12.22 -0.64
CA GLY A 26 -8.94 -12.99 0.08
C GLY A 26 -8.92 -12.66 1.58
N ALA A 27 -8.73 -13.68 2.43
CA ALA A 27 -8.56 -13.51 3.87
C ALA A 27 -7.12 -13.11 4.27
N ALA A 28 -6.17 -13.20 3.35
CA ALA A 28 -4.77 -12.88 3.59
C ALA A 28 -4.44 -11.44 3.17
N ARG A 29 -3.30 -10.95 3.66
CA ARG A 29 -2.68 -9.70 3.21
C ARG A 29 -1.42 -10.06 2.44
N GLN A 30 -1.33 -9.61 1.18
CA GLN A 30 -0.13 -9.80 0.39
C GLN A 30 0.72 -8.53 0.47
N GLN A 31 1.91 -8.64 1.04
CA GLN A 31 2.89 -7.55 1.05
C GLN A 31 3.45 -7.29 -0.35
N LEU A 32 3.67 -6.01 -0.65
CA LEU A 32 4.35 -5.52 -1.84
C LEU A 32 5.84 -5.27 -1.54
N TYR A 33 6.71 -5.70 -2.46
CA TYR A 33 8.16 -5.45 -2.40
C TYR A 33 8.64 -4.43 -3.43
N TYR A 34 7.81 -4.16 -4.44
CA TYR A 34 8.06 -3.20 -5.49
C TYR A 34 6.83 -2.31 -5.65
N CYS A 35 7.05 -1.04 -6.01
CA CYS A 35 5.98 -0.12 -6.33
C CYS A 35 5.26 -0.60 -7.60
N PRO A 36 3.93 -0.75 -7.59
CA PRO A 36 3.19 -1.23 -8.76
C PRO A 36 3.14 -0.21 -9.91
N TRP A 37 3.56 1.03 -9.69
CA TRP A 37 3.46 2.12 -10.68
C TRP A 37 4.78 2.45 -11.37
N CYS A 38 5.89 2.49 -10.63
CA CYS A 38 7.21 2.76 -11.20
C CYS A 38 8.14 1.54 -11.20
N GLY A 39 7.76 0.45 -10.53
CA GLY A 39 8.59 -0.75 -10.40
C GLY A 39 9.78 -0.60 -9.44
N GLU A 40 9.95 0.54 -8.78
CA GLU A 40 11.05 0.74 -7.83
C GLU A 40 10.88 -0.15 -6.59
N ARG A 41 12.00 -0.66 -6.08
CA ARG A 41 12.00 -1.51 -4.89
C ARG A 41 11.59 -0.67 -3.67
N LEU A 42 10.60 -1.18 -2.93
CA LEU A 42 10.17 -0.56 -1.69
C LEU A 42 11.21 -0.78 -0.58
N PRO A 43 11.26 0.11 0.43
CA PRO A 43 12.07 -0.11 1.62
C PRO A 43 11.78 -1.46 2.27
N PRO A 44 12.78 -2.06 2.96
CA PRO A 44 12.55 -3.29 3.70
C PRO A 44 11.50 -3.09 4.81
N SER A 45 10.78 -4.17 5.12
CA SER A 45 9.82 -4.16 6.23
C SER A 45 10.51 -3.86 7.55
N GLN A 46 9.86 -3.04 8.38
CA GLN A 46 10.30 -2.73 9.73
C GLN A 46 9.71 -3.68 10.78
N MET A 47 9.05 -4.76 10.36
CA MET A 47 8.37 -5.71 11.24
C MET A 47 9.33 -6.38 12.22
N ASP A 48 10.49 -6.88 11.76
CA ASP A 48 11.46 -7.55 12.65
C ASP A 48 11.96 -6.57 13.72
N ARG A 49 12.37 -5.36 13.32
CA ARG A 49 12.79 -4.31 14.25
C ARG A 49 11.68 -3.93 15.25
N TRP A 50 10.42 -3.92 14.82
CA TRP A 50 9.29 -3.65 15.70
C TRP A 50 9.16 -4.73 16.79
N TYR A 51 9.31 -6.00 16.43
CA TYR A 51 9.32 -7.10 17.39
C TYR A 51 10.50 -7.00 18.36
N ASP A 52 11.71 -6.72 17.84
CA ASP A 52 12.91 -6.56 18.66
C ASP A 52 12.76 -5.43 19.70
N GLU A 53 12.15 -4.30 19.31
CA GLU A 53 11.94 -3.17 20.23
C GLU A 53 10.89 -3.47 21.31
N LEU A 54 9.83 -4.22 20.98
CA LEU A 54 8.85 -4.67 21.97
C LEU A 54 9.43 -5.70 22.93
N GLU A 55 10.21 -6.66 22.43
CA GLU A 55 10.90 -7.64 23.25
C GLU A 55 11.89 -6.96 24.19
N ALA A 56 12.66 -5.97 23.70
CA ALA A 56 13.56 -5.16 24.52
C ALA A 56 12.82 -4.35 25.61
N ALA A 57 11.57 -3.95 25.34
CA ALA A 57 10.69 -3.31 26.32
C ALA A 57 10.00 -4.32 27.28
N GLY A 58 10.19 -5.62 27.07
CA GLY A 58 9.56 -6.69 27.85
C GLY A 58 8.06 -6.86 27.59
N ILE A 59 7.60 -6.47 26.39
CA ILE A 59 6.20 -6.51 25.98
C ILE A 59 6.02 -7.70 25.03
N ASP A 60 5.13 -8.63 25.37
CA ASP A 60 4.72 -9.70 24.46
C ASP A 60 3.53 -9.23 23.60
N PRO A 61 3.71 -8.99 22.29
CA PRO A 61 2.64 -8.50 21.44
C PRO A 61 1.45 -9.47 21.27
N HIS A 62 1.58 -10.73 21.69
CA HIS A 62 0.50 -11.70 21.65
C HIS A 62 -0.39 -11.68 22.89
N VAL A 63 0.07 -11.10 24.00
CA VAL A 63 -0.60 -11.14 25.30
C VAL A 63 -0.83 -9.73 25.85
N ASP A 64 0.17 -8.87 25.72
CA ASP A 64 0.20 -7.54 26.31
C ASP A 64 -0.41 -6.48 25.37
N PRO A 65 -0.98 -5.40 25.95
CA PRO A 65 -1.44 -4.28 25.16
C PRO A 65 -0.26 -3.53 24.51
N ILE A 66 -0.33 -3.36 23.19
CA ILE A 66 0.68 -2.61 22.42
C ILE A 66 0.59 -1.11 22.75
N PRO A 67 1.69 -0.44 23.15
CA PRO A 67 1.68 0.99 23.40
C PRO A 67 1.33 1.80 22.14
N GLU A 68 0.67 2.94 22.30
CA GLU A 68 0.18 3.78 21.18
C GLU A 68 1.27 4.15 20.16
N ALA A 69 2.49 4.44 20.64
CA ALA A 69 3.62 4.75 19.78
C ALA A 69 3.95 3.62 18.78
N TYR A 70 3.77 2.36 19.19
CA TYR A 70 4.01 1.16 18.38
C TYR A 70 2.81 0.78 17.49
N GLN A 71 1.66 1.44 17.65
CA GLN A 71 0.48 1.27 16.79
C GLN A 71 0.53 2.16 15.54
N SER A 72 1.52 3.05 15.43
CA SER A 72 1.72 3.95 14.29
C SER A 72 3.18 3.95 13.82
N GLY A 73 3.55 4.87 12.94
CA GLY A 73 4.97 5.09 12.56
C GLY A 73 5.79 5.83 13.61
N HIS A 74 5.18 6.30 14.70
CA HIS A 74 5.82 7.20 15.67
C HIS A 74 7.05 6.57 16.35
N TRP A 75 7.02 5.27 16.63
CA TRP A 75 8.17 4.54 17.21
C TRP A 75 9.43 4.60 16.31
N ARG A 76 9.27 4.80 15.00
CA ARG A 76 10.41 4.97 14.06
C ARG A 76 10.95 6.40 14.00
N GLY A 77 10.35 7.34 14.73
CA GLY A 77 10.65 8.77 14.62
C GLY A 77 10.00 9.45 13.40
N GLU A 78 9.10 8.75 12.69
CA GLU A 78 8.37 9.33 11.58
C GLU A 78 7.20 10.19 12.09
N PRO A 79 7.03 11.42 11.57
CA PRO A 79 5.82 12.19 11.84
C PRO A 79 4.60 11.44 11.30
N LEU A 80 3.43 11.62 11.92
CA LEU A 80 2.18 11.04 11.42
C LEU A 80 1.96 11.47 9.97
N ARG A 81 2.18 10.54 9.03
CA ARG A 81 1.92 10.77 7.61
C ARG A 81 0.42 10.93 7.46
N GLN A 82 -0.03 12.17 7.25
CA GLN A 82 -1.42 12.43 6.91
C GLN A 82 -1.68 11.78 5.56
N ALA A 83 -2.64 10.86 5.50
CA ALA A 83 -3.05 10.29 4.22
C ALA A 83 -3.53 11.45 3.32
N PRO A 84 -3.04 11.56 2.08
CA PRO A 84 -3.60 12.49 1.11
C PRO A 84 -5.12 12.26 1.03
N PRO A 85 -5.92 13.30 0.76
CA PRO A 85 -7.35 13.13 0.61
C PRO A 85 -7.63 12.05 -0.44
N HIS A 86 -8.41 11.03 -0.07
CA HIS A 86 -8.84 9.99 -0.99
C HIS A 86 -9.51 10.66 -2.20
N PHE A 87 -8.88 10.60 -3.37
CA PHE A 87 -9.48 11.13 -4.58
C PHE A 87 -10.54 10.14 -5.08
N ARG A 88 -11.75 10.21 -4.50
CA ARG A 88 -12.94 9.58 -5.08
C ARG A 88 -13.47 10.49 -6.19
N GLY A 89 -12.87 10.38 -7.37
CA GLY A 89 -13.34 11.04 -8.59
C GLY A 89 -13.34 10.05 -9.75
N ALA A 90 -14.20 10.29 -10.75
CA ALA A 90 -14.08 9.61 -12.03
C ALA A 90 -12.70 9.93 -12.61
N ILE A 91 -11.97 8.91 -13.09
CA ILE A 91 -10.76 9.12 -13.90
C ILE A 91 -11.26 9.60 -15.26
N GLU A 92 -11.48 10.90 -15.39
CA GLU A 92 -12.00 11.51 -16.61
C GLU A 92 -10.99 11.32 -17.76
N GLY A 93 -11.43 10.67 -18.84
CA GLY A 93 -10.68 10.62 -20.10
C GLY A 93 -9.63 9.50 -20.27
N ARG A 94 -9.69 8.39 -19.55
CA ARG A 94 -8.71 7.28 -19.75
C ARG A 94 -9.29 5.88 -19.72
N PHE A 95 -10.35 5.64 -20.47
CA PHE A 95 -10.80 4.30 -20.83
C PHE A 95 -10.50 4.06 -22.32
N ILE A 96 -9.70 3.04 -22.60
CA ILE A 96 -9.65 2.45 -23.94
C ILE A 96 -10.80 1.46 -23.96
N ASP A 97 -11.78 1.69 -24.82
CA ASP A 97 -12.82 0.71 -25.09
C ASP A 97 -12.22 -0.39 -25.99
N LEU A 98 -11.91 -1.54 -25.39
CA LEU A 98 -11.36 -2.70 -26.10
C LEU A 98 -12.41 -3.37 -27.02
N THR A 99 -13.66 -2.90 -27.04
CA THR A 99 -14.69 -3.36 -27.97
C THR A 99 -14.80 -2.47 -29.21
N ASP A 100 -14.10 -1.34 -29.23
CA ASP A 100 -14.10 -0.37 -30.34
C ASP A 100 -13.03 -0.68 -31.41
N PHE A 101 -12.37 -1.85 -31.34
CA PHE A 101 -11.64 -2.42 -32.47
C PHE A 101 -12.66 -2.95 -33.50
N THR A 102 -13.32 -2.04 -34.21
CA THR A 102 -14.30 -2.40 -35.23
C THR A 102 -13.65 -3.15 -36.40
N ASP A 103 -14.42 -4.11 -36.90
CA ASP A 103 -14.16 -5.04 -37.99
C ASP A 103 -13.51 -4.39 -39.23
N ALA A 104 -12.19 -4.51 -39.37
CA ALA A 104 -11.49 -4.30 -40.65
C ALA A 104 -11.20 -5.63 -41.36
N ALA A 105 -12.10 -6.62 -41.21
CA ALA A 105 -11.93 -7.97 -41.77
C ALA A 105 -13.09 -8.44 -42.66
N ASN A 106 -13.95 -7.54 -43.15
CA ASN A 106 -14.93 -7.87 -44.18
C ASN A 106 -15.12 -6.67 -45.13
N ASP A 107 -14.14 -6.45 -46.00
CA ASP A 107 -14.37 -5.85 -47.32
C ASP A 107 -13.10 -6.05 -48.15
N ASP A 108 -13.00 -7.21 -48.79
CA ASP A 108 -12.39 -7.37 -50.12
C ASP A 108 -12.70 -8.77 -50.66
N ALA A 109 -13.71 -8.78 -51.53
CA ALA A 109 -13.95 -9.66 -52.70
C ALA A 109 -13.81 -11.20 -52.58
#